data_AF-A0A1F6E4A9-F1
#
_entry.id   AF-A0A1F6E4A9-F1
#
_cell.length_a   1.000
_cell.length_b   1.000
_cell.length_c   1.000
_cell.angle_alpha   90.00
_cell.angle_beta   90.00
_cell.angle_gamma   90.00
#
_symmetry.space_group_name_H-M   'P 1'
#
loop_
_entity.id
_entity.type
_entity.pdbx_description
1 polymer ?
#
loop_
_entity_poly.entity_id
_entity_poly.type
_entity_poly.pdbx_seq_one_letter_code
_entity_poly.pdbx_strand_id
1 'polypeptide(L)'
;MQWIQQHKLIFTVIVLLVAFGVWYGLSQSAAPAPLLTTTSDTGSPTVDSADQQLVTTLLALRAVTLNGSIFSDPAFMSLQDFSTTIVPEPIGRENPFAPLRSTATSTPENPHAAQLFAPKK
;
A
#
# COMPACT_ATOMS: atom_id res chain seq x y z
N MET A 1 70.28 -23.28 -22.07
CA MET A 1 69.55 -21.99 -22.16
C MET A 1 70.01 -21.11 -23.34
N GLN A 2 70.46 -21.67 -24.48
CA GLN A 2 70.93 -20.86 -25.64
C GLN A 2 69.92 -20.75 -26.80
N TRP A 3 68.86 -21.56 -26.79
CA TRP A 3 67.80 -21.55 -27.81
C TRP A 3 66.91 -20.29 -27.73
N ILE A 4 66.61 -19.81 -26.51
CA ILE A 4 65.91 -18.54 -26.29
C ILE A 4 66.68 -17.33 -26.82
N GLN A 5 68.03 -17.40 -26.90
CA GLN A 5 68.86 -16.27 -27.34
C GLN A 5 68.88 -16.10 -28.87
N GLN A 6 68.63 -17.15 -29.64
CA GLN A 6 68.57 -17.08 -31.11
C GLN A 6 67.17 -16.66 -31.59
N HIS A 7 66.14 -17.09 -30.89
CA HIS A 7 64.75 -16.77 -31.23
C HIS A 7 64.17 -15.63 -30.37
N LYS A 8 65.01 -14.75 -29.81
CA LYS A 8 64.56 -13.65 -28.92
C LYS A 8 63.45 -12.82 -29.53
N LEU A 9 63.54 -12.55 -30.84
CA LEU A 9 62.52 -11.77 -31.56
C LEU A 9 61.21 -12.55 -31.67
N ILE A 10 61.23 -13.82 -32.08
CA ILE A 10 60.04 -14.68 -32.14
C ILE A 10 59.40 -14.86 -30.75
N PHE A 11 60.23 -15.11 -29.73
CA PHE A 11 59.75 -15.27 -28.35
C PHE A 11 59.12 -13.98 -27.82
N THR A 12 59.72 -12.82 -28.10
CA THR A 12 59.16 -11.52 -27.70
C THR A 12 57.82 -11.26 -28.38
N VAL A 13 57.70 -11.58 -29.67
CA VAL A 13 56.43 -11.44 -30.42
C VAL A 13 55.34 -12.36 -29.86
N ILE A 14 55.66 -13.61 -29.54
CA ILE A 14 54.71 -14.56 -28.94
C ILE A 14 54.23 -14.06 -27.57
N VAL A 15 55.15 -13.59 -26.73
CA VAL A 15 54.81 -13.03 -25.42
C VAL A 15 53.92 -11.80 -25.56
N LEU A 16 54.19 -10.93 -26.53
CA LEU A 16 53.36 -9.75 -26.83
C LEU A 16 51.95 -10.15 -27.30
N LEU A 17 51.85 -11.18 -28.15
CA LEU A 17 50.57 -11.68 -28.66
C LEU A 17 49.72 -12.29 -27.55
N VAL A 18 50.34 -13.06 -26.65
CA VAL A 18 49.68 -13.62 -25.46
C VAL A 18 49.26 -12.52 -24.50
N ALA A 19 50.13 -11.55 -24.23
CA ALA A 19 49.81 -10.41 -23.37
C ALA A 19 48.66 -9.58 -23.95
N PHE A 20 48.63 -9.36 -25.27
CA PHE A 20 47.57 -8.67 -25.96
C PHE A 20 46.25 -9.45 -25.92
N GLY A 21 46.27 -10.77 -26.11
CA GLY A 21 45.08 -11.62 -26.01
C GLY A 21 44.48 -11.65 -24.60
N VAL A 22 45.33 -11.74 -23.58
CA VAL A 22 44.90 -11.65 -22.18
C VAL A 22 44.35 -10.26 -21.86
N TRP A 23 45.04 -9.20 -22.29
CA TRP A 23 44.56 -7.82 -22.12
C TRP A 23 43.21 -7.61 -22.81
N TYR A 24 43.03 -8.07 -24.05
CA TYR A 24 41.78 -7.92 -24.80
C TYR A 24 40.63 -8.74 -24.20
N GLY A 25 40.94 -9.93 -23.66
CA GLY A 25 39.98 -10.77 -22.94
C GLY A 25 39.51 -10.17 -21.61
N LEU A 26 40.42 -9.55 -20.85
CA LEU A 26 40.09 -8.89 -19.58
C LEU A 26 39.54 -7.45 -19.76
N SER A 27 39.90 -6.77 -20.85
CA SER A 27 39.45 -5.40 -21.15
C SER A 27 38.07 -5.36 -21.82
N GLN A 28 37.47 -6.52 -22.12
CA GLN A 28 36.02 -6.63 -22.28
C GLN A 28 35.39 -6.47 -20.88
N SER A 29 35.24 -5.21 -20.48
CA SER A 29 34.54 -4.82 -19.27
C SER A 29 33.19 -5.53 -19.19
N ALA A 30 32.96 -6.15 -18.03
CA ALA A 30 31.68 -6.75 -17.67
C ALA A 30 30.55 -5.80 -18.07
N ALA A 31 29.61 -6.31 -18.88
CA ALA A 31 28.28 -5.73 -18.93
C ALA A 31 27.81 -5.52 -17.48
N PRO A 32 27.16 -4.40 -17.14
CA PRO A 32 26.71 -4.15 -15.78
C PRO A 32 25.93 -5.38 -15.33
N ALA A 33 26.48 -6.09 -14.34
CA ALA A 33 25.79 -7.21 -13.74
C ALA A 33 24.41 -6.69 -13.33
N PRO A 34 23.30 -7.33 -13.73
CA PRO A 34 21.99 -6.91 -13.28
C PRO A 34 22.03 -6.90 -11.75
N LEU A 35 21.52 -5.83 -11.14
CA LEU A 35 21.47 -5.61 -9.69
C LEU A 35 20.61 -6.67 -8.95
N LEU A 36 20.19 -7.73 -9.65
CA LEU A 36 19.42 -8.87 -9.20
C LEU A 36 20.21 -10.13 -9.56
N THR A 37 21.21 -10.47 -8.76
CA THR A 37 21.73 -11.84 -8.71
C THR A 37 20.79 -12.66 -7.82
N THR A 38 19.89 -13.43 -8.44
CA THR A 38 19.22 -14.53 -7.75
C THR A 38 20.31 -15.55 -7.42
N THR A 39 20.72 -15.58 -6.16
CA THR A 39 21.48 -16.73 -5.64
C THR A 39 20.54 -17.91 -5.75
N SER A 40 20.80 -18.78 -6.73
CA SER A 40 20.14 -20.08 -6.81
C SER A 40 20.60 -20.87 -5.59
N ASP A 41 19.88 -20.70 -4.49
CA ASP A 41 19.96 -21.63 -3.37
C ASP A 41 19.60 -23.00 -3.96
N THR A 42 20.48 -23.97 -3.73
CA THR A 42 20.34 -25.35 -4.18
C THR A 42 19.17 -25.99 -3.44
N GLY A 43 17.96 -25.66 -3.88
CA GLY A 43 16.71 -26.05 -3.26
C GLY A 43 15.52 -25.72 -4.15
N SER A 44 15.29 -26.57 -5.16
CA SER A 44 14.09 -26.63 -6.01
C SER A 44 13.96 -25.56 -7.13
N PRO A 45 13.90 -25.96 -8.41
CA PRO A 45 13.61 -25.07 -9.53
C PRO A 45 12.10 -24.90 -9.68
N THR A 46 11.47 -24.28 -8.69
CA THR A 46 10.14 -23.69 -8.91
C THR A 46 10.38 -22.20 -8.96
N VAL A 47 10.49 -21.70 -10.19
CA VAL A 47 10.35 -20.27 -10.48
C VAL A 47 8.99 -19.87 -9.88
N ASP A 48 9.01 -19.36 -8.66
CA ASP A 48 7.80 -19.00 -7.94
C ASP A 48 7.11 -17.93 -8.76
N SER A 49 5.97 -18.30 -9.36
CA SER A 49 5.22 -17.41 -10.27
C SER A 49 4.82 -16.11 -9.57
N ALA A 50 4.78 -16.14 -8.23
CA ALA A 50 4.60 -14.98 -7.36
C ALA A 50 5.69 -13.90 -7.54
N ASP A 51 6.96 -14.29 -7.67
CA ASP A 51 8.07 -13.34 -7.81
C ASP A 51 8.02 -12.62 -9.17
N GLN A 52 7.70 -13.36 -10.23
CA GLN A 52 7.53 -12.77 -11.57
C GLN A 52 6.31 -11.84 -11.63
N GLN A 53 5.22 -12.22 -10.97
CA GLN A 53 4.01 -11.39 -10.92
C GLN A 53 4.23 -10.10 -10.13
N LEU A 54 4.98 -10.18 -9.02
CA LEU A 54 5.35 -9.01 -8.21
C LEU A 54 6.22 -8.04 -9.02
N VAL A 55 7.26 -8.54 -9.69
CA VAL A 55 8.15 -7.69 -10.52
C VAL A 55 7.37 -7.04 -11.67
N THR A 56 6.48 -7.80 -12.33
CA THR A 56 5.60 -7.27 -13.38
C THR A 56 4.69 -6.16 -12.86
N THR A 57 4.10 -6.35 -11.67
CA THR A 57 3.20 -5.36 -11.05
C THR A 57 3.98 -4.09 -10.66
N LEU A 58 5.20 -4.23 -10.14
CA LEU A 58 6.06 -3.08 -9.82
C LEU A 58 6.49 -2.31 -11.06
N LEU A 59 6.80 -3.00 -12.16
CA LEU A 59 7.09 -2.35 -13.44
C LEU A 59 5.87 -1.59 -13.98
N ALA A 60 4.68 -2.18 -13.88
CA ALA A 60 3.43 -1.53 -14.28
C ALA A 60 3.14 -0.29 -13.43
N LEU A 61 3.25 -0.38 -12.10
CA LEU A 61 3.09 0.76 -11.19
C LEU A 61 4.10 1.88 -11.46
N ARG A 62 5.36 1.54 -11.76
CA ARG A 62 6.38 2.52 -12.15
C ARG A 62 6.02 3.26 -13.45
N ALA A 63 5.37 2.58 -14.38
CA ALA A 63 4.97 3.16 -15.66
C ALA A 63 3.70 4.03 -15.57
N VAL A 64 2.92 3.90 -14.50
CA VAL A 64 1.73 4.74 -14.28
C VAL A 64 2.16 6.13 -13.85
N THR A 65 1.96 7.10 -14.73
CA THR A 65 2.11 8.53 -14.43
C THR A 65 0.74 9.16 -14.26
N LEU A 66 0.50 9.83 -13.13
CA LEU A 66 -0.73 10.59 -12.91
C LEU A 66 -0.61 11.93 -13.65
N ASN A 67 -1.47 12.14 -14.66
CA ASN A 67 -1.59 13.41 -15.35
C ASN A 67 -2.74 14.23 -14.74
N GLY A 68 -2.39 15.35 -14.11
CA GLY A 68 -3.35 16.28 -13.49
C GLY A 68 -4.02 17.27 -14.45
N SER A 69 -3.80 17.16 -15.77
CA SER A 69 -4.33 18.11 -16.76
C SER A 69 -5.86 18.19 -16.76
N ILE A 70 -6.53 17.12 -16.30
CA ILE A 70 -8.00 17.10 -16.18
C ILE A 70 -8.51 18.20 -15.24
N PHE A 71 -7.73 18.60 -14.24
CA PHE A 71 -8.07 19.68 -13.30
C PHE A 71 -7.89 21.07 -13.91
N SER A 72 -7.36 21.18 -15.12
CA SER A 72 -7.26 22.45 -15.87
C SER A 72 -8.28 22.54 -17.00
N ASP A 73 -9.06 21.49 -17.24
CA ASP A 73 -10.10 21.47 -18.26
C ASP A 73 -11.25 22.41 -17.85
N PRO A 74 -11.69 23.34 -18.72
CA PRO A 74 -12.85 24.18 -18.45
C PRO A 74 -14.13 23.41 -18.07
N ALA A 75 -14.29 22.18 -18.57
CA ALA A 75 -15.38 21.28 -18.19
C ALA A 75 -15.23 20.75 -16.76
N PHE A 76 -14.00 20.53 -16.28
CA PHE A 76 -13.75 20.18 -14.88
C PHE A 76 -14.00 21.39 -13.96
N MET A 77 -13.58 22.58 -14.39
CA MET A 77 -13.77 23.83 -13.65
C MET A 77 -15.24 24.28 -13.55
N SER A 78 -16.11 23.80 -14.43
CA SER A 78 -17.54 24.13 -14.43
C SER A 78 -18.39 23.18 -13.59
N LEU A 79 -17.81 22.12 -12.99
CA LEU A 79 -18.55 21.25 -12.08
C LEU A 79 -18.98 22.01 -10.83
N GLN A 80 -20.28 21.97 -10.57
CA GLN A 80 -20.89 22.51 -9.38
C GLN A 80 -20.93 21.42 -8.30
N ASP A 81 -20.57 21.76 -7.07
CA ASP A 81 -20.86 20.91 -5.92
C ASP A 81 -22.35 20.94 -5.60
N PHE A 82 -22.98 19.76 -5.54
CA PHE A 82 -24.39 19.56 -5.16
C PHE A 82 -24.53 18.96 -3.77
N SER A 83 -23.47 18.98 -2.96
CA SER A 83 -23.52 18.51 -1.58
C SER A 83 -24.54 19.32 -0.78
N THR A 84 -25.33 18.62 0.02
CA THR A 84 -26.24 19.23 0.99
C THR A 84 -25.67 19.02 2.37
N THR A 85 -25.62 20.09 3.17
CA THR A 85 -25.18 19.98 4.56
C THR A 85 -26.26 19.25 5.36
N ILE A 86 -25.92 18.09 5.92
CA ILE A 86 -26.81 17.37 6.83
C ILE A 86 -26.68 17.99 8.22
N VAL A 87 -27.79 18.55 8.72
CA VAL A 87 -27.85 19.01 10.11
C VAL A 87 -27.93 17.78 11.02
N PRO A 88 -27.07 17.63 12.04
CA PRO A 88 -27.16 16.52 12.97
C PRO A 88 -28.50 16.53 13.71
N GLU A 89 -29.26 15.45 13.58
CA GLU A 89 -30.50 15.26 14.34
C GLU A 89 -30.18 14.74 15.75
N PRO A 90 -30.98 15.11 16.77
CA PRO A 90 -30.83 14.54 18.09
C PRO A 90 -30.94 13.02 18.05
N ILE A 91 -30.06 12.33 18.79
CA ILE A 91 -30.19 10.89 18.97
C ILE A 91 -31.56 10.57 19.58
N GLY A 92 -32.25 9.58 19.02
CA GLY A 92 -33.54 9.14 19.53
C GLY A 92 -33.45 8.60 20.96
N ARG A 93 -34.60 8.32 21.57
CA ARG A 93 -34.63 7.62 22.86
C ARG A 93 -33.99 6.23 22.69
N GLU A 94 -33.14 5.85 23.64
CA GLU A 94 -32.51 4.53 23.68
C GLU A 94 -33.52 3.38 23.55
N ASN A 95 -34.71 3.56 24.13
CA ASN A 95 -35.86 2.70 23.90
C ASN A 95 -37.06 3.51 23.36
N PRO A 96 -37.46 3.34 22.09
CA PRO A 96 -38.56 4.10 21.49
C PRO A 96 -39.93 3.79 22.12
N PHE A 97 -40.07 2.65 22.80
CA PHE A 97 -41.34 2.19 23.39
C PHE A 97 -41.42 2.37 24.90
N ALA A 98 -40.38 2.90 25.57
CA ALA A 98 -40.44 3.07 27.03
C ALA A 98 -41.59 4.03 27.41
N PRO A 99 -42.37 3.74 28.48
CA PRO A 99 -43.50 4.58 28.87
C PRO A 99 -43.08 6.03 29.11
N LEU A 100 -43.92 6.99 28.69
CA LEU A 100 -43.74 8.39 29.04
C LEU A 100 -43.93 8.51 30.56
N ARG A 101 -42.97 9.14 31.25
CA ARG A 101 -43.11 9.37 32.70
C ARG A 101 -44.30 10.31 32.90
N SER A 102 -45.41 9.79 33.39
CA SER A 102 -46.51 10.61 33.90
C SER A 102 -46.03 11.26 35.19
N THR A 103 -45.84 12.58 35.16
CA THR A 103 -45.72 13.36 36.39
C THR A 103 -47.10 13.29 37.04
N ALA A 104 -47.29 12.32 37.94
CA ALA A 104 -48.42 12.32 38.83
C ALA A 104 -48.25 13.56 39.71
N THR A 105 -48.94 14.64 39.35
CA THR A 105 -49.20 15.76 40.25
C THR A 105 -49.80 15.15 41.50
N SER A 106 -49.02 15.12 42.58
CA SER A 106 -49.50 14.70 43.89
C SER A 106 -50.62 15.67 44.30
N THR A 107 -51.86 15.27 44.06
CA THR A 107 -53.03 15.88 44.69
C THR A 107 -52.83 15.75 46.19
N PRO A 108 -52.77 16.86 46.96
CA PRO A 108 -52.62 16.76 48.40
C PRO A 108 -53.85 16.05 48.97
N GLU A 109 -53.60 14.94 49.65
CA GLU A 109 -54.61 14.10 50.29
C GLU A 109 -55.40 14.95 51.30
N ASN A 110 -56.70 15.12 51.08
CA ASN A 110 -57.59 15.78 52.03
C ASN A 110 -58.11 14.72 53.02
N PRO A 111 -57.69 14.74 54.30
CA PRO A 111 -57.97 13.66 55.27
C PRO A 111 -59.45 13.55 55.70
N HIS A 112 -60.36 14.38 55.17
CA HIS A 112 -61.79 14.35 55.52
C HIS A 112 -62.65 13.36 54.73
N ALA A 113 -62.15 12.75 53.66
CA ALA A 113 -62.95 11.78 52.88
C ALA A 113 -63.07 10.39 53.56
N ALA A 114 -62.21 10.07 54.54
CA ALA A 114 -62.13 8.73 55.13
C ALA A 114 -63.24 8.41 56.17
N GLN A 115 -64.10 9.36 56.54
CA GLN A 115 -65.09 9.15 57.62
C GLN A 115 -66.43 8.55 57.15
N LEU A 116 -66.60 8.26 55.86
CA LEU A 116 -67.90 7.83 55.32
C LEU A 116 -68.25 6.34 55.57
N PHE A 117 -67.36 5.55 56.17
CA PHE A 117 -67.53 4.09 56.29
C PHE A 117 -67.42 3.52 57.72
N ALA A 118 -67.60 4.32 58.77
CA ALA A 118 -67.65 3.79 60.12
C ALA A 118 -69.06 3.24 60.46
N PRO A 119 -69.23 1.94 60.79
CA PRO A 119 -70.53 1.41 61.21
C PRO A 119 -70.86 1.87 62.64
N LYS A 120 -72.06 2.44 62.83
CA LYS A 120 -72.61 2.77 64.16
C LYS A 120 -72.96 1.48 64.92
N LYS A 121 -72.47 1.34 66.15
CA LYS A 121 -73.01 0.45 67.19
C LYS A 121 -73.33 1.28 68.42
#